data_AF-A0A933LYF2-F1
#
_entry.id   AF-A0A933LYF2-F1
#
_cell.length_a   1.000
_cell.length_b   1.000
_cell.length_c   1.000
_cell.angle_alpha   90.00
_cell.angle_beta   90.00
_cell.angle_gamma   90.00
#
_symmetry.space_group_name_H-M   'P 1'
#
loop_
_entity.id
_entity.type
_entity.pdbx_description
1 polymer ?
#
loop_
_entity_poly.entity_id
_entity_poly.type
_entity_poly.pdbx_seq_one_letter_code
_entity_poly.pdbx_strand_id
1 'polypeptide(L)' 'MAVQLRRRRFTVEEDDRMAESGILGESDRVALLDGEIVEMAAIGSPHAACVTRIEDILH' A
#
# COMPACT_ATOMS: atom_id res chain seq x y z
N MET A 1 18.34 28.07 8.53
CA MET A 1 18.42 26.76 9.20
C MET A 1 18.14 25.68 8.17
N ALA A 2 19.01 24.67 8.04
CA ALA A 2 18.77 23.53 7.16
C ALA A 2 18.25 22.36 8.00
N VAL A 3 17.04 21.87 7.70
CA VAL A 3 16.53 20.62 8.27
C VAL A 3 17.15 19.45 7.53
N GLN A 4 17.72 18.50 8.28
CA GLN A 4 18.16 17.21 7.73
C GLN A 4 17.01 16.22 7.82
N LEU A 5 16.48 15.81 6.67
CA LEU A 5 15.46 14.76 6.59
C LEU A 5 16.13 13.40 6.77
N ARG A 6 15.83 12.71 7.89
CA ARG A 6 16.25 11.33 8.10
C ARG A 6 15.15 10.39 7.62
N ARG A 7 15.50 9.46 6.74
CA ARG A 7 14.62 8.34 6.39
C ARG A 7 14.61 7.33 7.54
N ARG A 8 13.43 6.85 7.90
CA ARG A 8 13.22 5.77 8.86
C ARG A 8 12.30 4.73 8.24
N ARG A 9 12.37 3.50 8.74
CA ARG A 9 11.42 2.45 8.40
C ARG A 9 10.18 2.53 9.28
N PHE A 10 9.05 2.11 8.74
CA PHE A 10 7.79 1.93 9.43
C PHE A 10 7.62 0.49 9.90
N THR A 11 6.94 0.30 11.03
CA THR A 11 6.45 -1.02 11.46
C THR A 11 5.00 -1.23 11.03
N VAL A 12 4.51 -2.46 11.14
CA VAL A 12 3.11 -2.79 10.84
C VAL A 12 2.17 -2.02 11.78
N GLU A 13 2.51 -1.92 13.06
CA GLU A 13 1.71 -1.17 14.04
C GLU A 13 1.69 0.35 13.78
N GLU A 14 2.67 0.87 13.04
CA GLU A 14 2.64 2.25 12.58
C GLU A 14 1.75 2.43 11.36
N ASP A 15 1.78 1.48 10.42
CA ASP A 15 0.90 1.43 9.25
C ASP A 15 -0.57 1.36 9.67
N ASP A 16 -0.91 0.43 10.59
CA ASP A 16 -2.27 0.29 11.12
C ASP A 16 -2.76 1.60 11.78
N ARG A 17 -1.91 2.24 12.59
CA ARG A 17 -2.26 3.53 13.22
C ARG A 17 -2.40 4.66 12.21
N MET A 18 -1.63 4.65 11.11
CA MET A 18 -1.79 5.61 10.03
C MET A 18 -3.13 5.41 9.31
N ALA A 19 -3.56 4.16 9.11
CA ALA A 19 -4.88 3.86 8.56
C ALA A 19 -6.02 4.27 9.52
N GLU A 20 -5.94 3.90 10.80
CA GLU A 20 -6.95 4.25 11.82
C GLU A 20 -7.11 5.76 12.02
N SER A 21 -6.01 6.51 11.90
CA SER A 21 -6.03 7.98 12.00
C SER A 21 -6.42 8.68 10.70
N GLY A 22 -6.61 7.94 9.61
CA GLY A 22 -6.95 8.47 8.29
C GLY A 22 -5.80 9.16 7.55
N ILE A 23 -4.56 8.95 7.97
CA ILE A 23 -3.36 9.38 7.22
C ILE A 23 -3.23 8.58 5.93
N LEU A 24 -3.53 7.28 6.01
CA LEU A 24 -3.72 6.41 4.84
C LEU A 24 -5.21 6.10 4.72
N GLY A 25 -5.84 6.58 3.64
CA GLY A 25 -7.25 6.35 3.37
C GLY A 25 -7.49 5.01 2.67
N GLU A 26 -8.74 4.52 2.72
CA GLU A 26 -9.15 3.29 2.01
C GLU A 26 -8.93 3.34 0.48
N SER A 27 -8.90 4.55 -0.08
CA SER A 27 -8.63 4.77 -1.51
C SER A 27 -7.13 4.90 -1.82
N ASP A 28 -6.28 5.03 -0.80
CA ASP A 28 -4.84 5.12 -0.98
C ASP A 28 -4.30 3.73 -1.31
N ARG A 29 -3.94 3.56 -2.58
CA ARG A 29 -3.38 2.31 -3.08
C ARG A 29 -1.89 2.24 -2.73
N VAL A 30 -1.61 2.06 -1.44
CA VAL A 30 -0.25 1.92 -0.92
C VAL A 30 -0.05 0.57 -0.23
N ALA A 31 1.21 0.15 -0.07
CA ALA A 31 1.58 -1.04 0.67
C ALA A 31 2.81 -0.78 1.52
N LEU A 32 2.88 -1.39 2.70
CA LEU A 32 4.10 -1.46 3.51
C LEU A 32 5.01 -2.59 3.00
N LEU A 33 6.12 -2.25 2.36
CA LEU A 33 7.15 -3.19 1.88
C LEU A 33 8.50 -2.87 2.52
N ASP A 34 9.10 -3.83 3.23
CA ASP A 34 10.41 -3.69 3.90
C ASP A 34 10.53 -2.45 4.82
N GLY A 35 9.40 -2.02 5.38
CA GLY A 35 9.32 -0.84 6.23
C GLY A 35 9.16 0.48 5.46
N GLU A 36 8.79 0.43 4.18
CA GLU A 36 8.53 1.61 3.34
C GLU A 36 7.09 1.58 2.84
N ILE A 37 6.41 2.73 2.89
CA ILE A 37 5.10 2.91 2.27
C ILE A 37 5.32 3.19 0.80
N VAL A 38 4.92 2.27 -0.06
CA VAL A 38 5.08 2.36 -1.51
C VAL A 38 3.73 2.47 -2.20
N GLU A 39 3.65 3.28 -3.26
CA GLU A 39 2.46 3.33 -4.10
C GLU A 39 2.36 2.05 -4.95
N MET A 40 1.19 1.42 -4.93
CA MET A 40 0.88 0.30 -5.80
C MET A 40 0.67 0.79 -7.23
N ALA A 41 1.25 0.07 -8.18
CA ALA A 41 0.96 0.29 -9.59
C ALA A 41 -0.56 0.20 -9.88
N ALA A 42 -1.03 1.02 -10.80
CA ALA A 42 -2.39 0.95 -11.33
C ALA A 42 -2.71 -0.49 -11.80
N ILE A 43 -3.83 -1.04 -11.35
CA ILE A 43 -4.34 -2.31 -11.89
C ILE A 43 -4.95 -2.01 -13.26
N GLY A 44 -4.22 -2.36 -14.32
CA GLY A 44 -4.73 -2.27 -15.68
C GLY A 44 -5.75 -3.36 -16.01
N SER A 45 -6.54 -3.17 -17.06
CA SER A 45 -7.55 -4.13 -17.53
C SER A 45 -7.00 -5.56 -17.73
N PRO A 46 -5.80 -5.78 -18.31
CA PRO A 46 -5.25 -7.13 -18.42
C PRO A 46 -4.99 -7.79 -17.07
N HIS A 47 -4.48 -7.03 -16.09
CA HIS A 47 -4.23 -7.54 -14.75
C HIS A 47 -5.54 -7.91 -14.05
N ALA A 48 -6.54 -7.03 -14.12
CA ALA A 48 -7.87 -7.29 -13.53
C ALA A 48 -8.51 -8.55 -14.12
N ALA A 49 -8.48 -8.72 -15.44
CA ALA A 49 -9.02 -9.90 -16.10
C ALA A 49 -8.35 -11.21 -15.66
N CYS A 50 -7.02 -11.19 -15.46
CA CYS A 50 -6.30 -12.34 -14.92
C CYS A 50 -6.73 -12.66 -13.49
N VAL A 51 -6.84 -11.66 -12.62
CA VAL A 51 -7.27 -11.84 -11.22
C VAL A 51 -8.68 -12.42 -11.14
N THR A 52 -9.65 -11.84 -11.84
CA THR A 52 -11.04 -12.35 -11.87
C THR A 52 -11.11 -13.79 -12.35
N ARG A 53 -10.38 -14.14 -13.41
CA ARG A 53 -10.38 -15.52 -13.93
C ARG A 53 -9.79 -16.51 -12.92
N ILE A 54 -8.77 -16.11 -12.16
CA ILE A 54 -8.18 -16.97 -11.12
C ILE A 54 -9.17 -17.15 -9.98
N GLU A 55 -9.82 -16.06 -9.55
CA GLU A 55 -10.85 -16.09 -8.50
C GLU A 55 -12.01 -17.02 -8.87
N ASP A 56 -12.52 -16.94 -10.11
CA ASP A 56 -13.59 -17.81 -10.61
C ASP A 56 -13.23 -19.31 -10.63
N ILE A 57 -11.94 -19.65 -10.73
CA ILE A 57 -11.46 -21.05 -10.77
C ILE A 57 -11.27 -21.61 -9.36
N LEU A 58 -10.90 -20.76 -8.40
CA LEU A 58 -10.59 -21.16 -7.03
C LEU A 58 -11.81 -21.21 -6.11
N HIS A 59 -12.97 -20.72 -6.58
CA HIS A 59 -14.26 -20.77 -5.90
C HIS A 59 -15.05 -22.04 -6.23
#